data_AF-A0A516GBS6-F1
#
_entry.id   AF-A0A516GBS6-F1
#
_cell.length_a   1.000
_cell.length_b   1.000
_cell.length_c   1.000
_cell.angle_alpha   90.00
_cell.angle_beta   90.00
_cell.angle_gamma   90.00
#
_symmetry.space_group_name_H-M   'P 1'
#
loop_
_entity.id
_entity.type
_entity.pdbx_description
1 polymer ?
#
loop_
_entity_poly.entity_id
_entity_poly.type
_entity_poly.pdbx_seq_one_letter_code
_entity_poly.pdbx_strand_id
1 'polypeptide(L)'
;MSRPGASMPAGAARQLVVEADGGSRGNPGVAGYGALVQDADGTLLAERAAPLGTASNNVAEYTGLIEGLRAVLDLGLAEGATVTVRMDSKLVVEQMSGRWKIKHEDMRRLALQARDLVRQIQAAGGRVSYTWIPRAENSAADALSNDGMDGETVHRDHVAPVARPRARETEPPASLFELDASEQAEPVASAAEPVASAAEPVASAAEPVASAAETSAPSVPQTQARNSARRADPTFGEVKAPVGEEVFSTETDPTLEGSCRLILVRHGVTDFTRSHKLDGRGGANPPLNDEGLAQAAAAAGAAKRLIDRSGPSAVQVITSSLTRAMQTGGAVAEALGVTPEVDRDWDEQAFGDWDGATMADLVTHSGPELLALRQDPAYARPGGESRQQLTGRVVSALGRAVARGGTVVVATHRLPLMVVLSQVLGIDTNRAWSIATAPASLTAFEFYSDGGVQVAFVNDTHHLHDL
;
A
#
# COMPACT_ATOMS: atom_id res chain seq x y z
N MET A 1 60.32 -19.21 2.37
CA MET A 1 59.90 -18.76 3.72
C MET A 1 58.54 -18.12 3.59
N SER A 2 57.50 -18.82 4.03
CA SER A 2 56.11 -18.37 4.01
C SER A 2 55.89 -17.22 5.00
N ARG A 3 55.15 -16.20 4.57
CA ARG A 3 54.21 -15.51 5.46
C ARG A 3 52.81 -15.74 4.87
N PRO A 4 51.95 -16.53 5.53
CA PRO A 4 50.56 -16.65 5.11
C PRO A 4 49.88 -15.30 5.36
N GLY A 5 49.16 -14.78 4.35
CA GLY A 5 48.23 -13.67 4.55
C GLY A 5 47.23 -14.08 5.63
N ALA A 6 47.18 -13.31 6.71
CA ALA A 6 46.38 -13.63 7.88
C ALA A 6 44.89 -13.72 7.49
N SER A 7 44.30 -14.91 7.55
CA SER A 7 42.85 -15.02 7.67
C SER A 7 42.47 -14.54 9.07
N MET A 8 41.73 -13.44 9.13
CA MET A 8 41.19 -12.94 10.40
C MET A 8 40.21 -13.96 11.01
N PRO A 9 40.19 -14.12 12.35
CA PRO A 9 39.30 -15.06 13.01
C PRO A 9 37.84 -14.62 12.84
N ALA A 10 36.97 -15.56 12.49
CA ALA A 10 35.52 -15.38 12.56
C ALA A 10 35.14 -15.08 14.02
N GLY A 11 34.63 -13.87 14.28
CA GLY A 11 34.11 -13.48 15.60
C GLY A 11 34.50 -12.10 16.15
N ALA A 12 35.28 -11.27 15.45
CA ALA A 12 35.51 -9.88 15.87
C ALA A 12 34.40 -8.95 15.35
N ALA A 13 33.76 -8.20 16.24
CA ALA A 13 32.76 -7.18 15.88
C ALA A 13 33.39 -6.14 14.92
N ARG A 14 32.96 -6.14 13.66
CA ARG A 14 33.50 -5.26 12.62
C ARG A 14 33.05 -3.81 12.84
N GLN A 15 33.94 -2.83 12.73
CA GLN A 15 33.56 -1.42 12.85
C GLN A 15 33.49 -0.81 11.45
N LEU A 16 32.33 -0.28 11.10
CA LEU A 16 32.06 0.28 9.78
C LEU A 16 31.73 1.76 9.90
N VAL A 17 32.21 2.55 8.94
CA VAL A 17 31.86 3.95 8.79
C VAL A 17 31.06 4.10 7.50
N VAL A 18 29.88 4.70 7.60
CA VAL A 18 29.06 5.08 6.45
C VAL A 18 29.11 6.59 6.34
N GLU A 19 29.71 7.11 5.28
CA GLU A 19 29.69 8.54 4.94
C GLU A 19 28.70 8.76 3.81
N ALA A 20 27.78 9.71 3.99
CA ALA A 20 26.71 9.97 3.04
C ALA A 20 26.46 11.48 2.90
N ASP A 21 26.07 11.88 1.68
CA ASP A 21 25.68 13.23 1.32
C ASP A 21 24.62 13.21 0.21
N GLY A 22 23.99 14.35 -0.02
CA GLY A 22 23.09 14.57 -1.14
C GLY A 22 22.94 16.05 -1.45
N GLY A 23 22.88 16.36 -2.75
CA GLY A 23 22.86 17.72 -3.26
C GLY A 23 21.67 17.98 -4.17
N SER A 24 21.31 19.25 -4.32
CA SER A 24 20.35 19.71 -5.32
C SER A 24 20.74 21.07 -5.92
N ARG A 25 20.90 21.14 -7.25
CA ARG A 25 21.20 22.38 -8.01
C ARG A 25 19.90 23.12 -8.31
N GLY A 26 19.66 24.17 -7.53
CA GLY A 26 18.31 24.72 -7.33
C GLY A 26 17.58 23.83 -6.32
N ASN A 27 16.93 24.38 -5.30
CA ASN A 27 16.29 23.58 -4.24
C ASN A 27 14.79 23.90 -4.17
N PRO A 28 13.90 23.07 -4.76
CA PRO A 28 14.18 21.81 -5.47
C PRO A 28 14.78 22.00 -6.87
N GLY A 29 15.51 21.01 -7.38
CA GLY A 29 16.24 21.07 -8.65
C GLY A 29 16.99 19.78 -8.94
N VAL A 30 17.97 19.81 -9.87
CA VAL A 30 18.70 18.60 -10.28
C VAL A 30 19.48 18.05 -9.10
N ALA A 31 19.13 16.85 -8.67
CA ALA A 31 19.59 16.27 -7.42
C ALA A 31 20.28 14.93 -7.65
N GLY A 32 21.17 14.58 -6.72
CA GLY A 32 21.92 13.34 -6.68
C GLY A 32 22.34 13.02 -5.25
N TYR A 33 22.61 11.76 -4.99
CA TYR A 33 23.13 11.31 -3.69
C TYR A 33 24.50 10.65 -3.86
N GLY A 34 25.26 10.64 -2.77
CA GLY A 34 26.52 9.93 -2.66
C GLY A 34 26.63 9.23 -1.31
N ALA A 35 27.12 8.00 -1.30
CA ALA A 35 27.41 7.27 -0.07
C ALA A 35 28.59 6.31 -0.26
N LEU A 36 29.35 6.10 0.81
CA LEU A 36 30.45 5.16 0.85
C LEU A 36 30.49 4.42 2.18
N VAL A 37 31.03 3.20 2.16
CA VAL A 37 31.23 2.35 3.34
C VAL A 37 32.72 2.08 3.49
N GLN A 38 33.25 2.31 4.68
CA GLN A 38 34.65 2.06 5.04
C GLN A 38 34.75 1.14 6.26
N ASP A 39 35.87 0.43 6.38
CA ASP A 39 36.25 -0.26 7.61
C ASP A 39 36.93 0.69 8.61
N ALA A 40 37.21 0.20 9.82
CA ALA A 40 37.80 0.98 10.91
C ALA A 40 39.16 1.60 10.56
N ASP A 41 39.91 0.97 9.64
CA ASP A 41 41.23 1.41 9.19
C ASP A 41 41.18 2.38 7.99
N GLY A 42 39.97 2.75 7.55
CA GLY A 42 39.76 3.64 6.40
C GLY A 42 39.75 2.90 5.05
N THR A 43 39.83 1.56 5.04
CA THR A 43 39.70 0.79 3.80
C THR A 43 38.31 0.97 3.22
N LEU A 44 38.24 1.44 1.97
CA LEU A 44 36.99 1.60 1.23
C LEU A 44 36.40 0.24 0.85
N LEU A 45 35.13 0.01 1.17
CA LEU A 45 34.44 -1.27 0.99
C LEU A 45 33.34 -1.17 -0.08
N ALA A 46 32.64 -0.03 -0.16
CA ALA A 46 31.63 0.22 -1.18
C ALA A 46 31.44 1.72 -1.47
N GLU A 47 30.99 2.01 -2.68
CA GLU A 47 30.58 3.34 -3.15
C GLU A 47 29.22 3.24 -3.86
N ARG A 48 28.36 4.22 -3.61
CA ARG A 48 27.02 4.36 -4.20
C ARG A 48 26.80 5.81 -4.60
N ALA A 49 26.35 6.06 -5.82
CA ALA A 49 25.86 7.35 -6.28
C ALA A 49 24.87 7.17 -7.41
N ALA A 50 23.85 8.02 -7.50
CA ALA A 50 22.97 8.06 -8.67
C ALA A 50 22.21 9.40 -8.77
N PRO A 51 21.72 9.77 -9.98
CA PRO A 51 20.81 10.89 -10.14
C PRO A 51 19.43 10.61 -9.51
N LEU A 52 18.84 11.65 -8.94
CA LEU A 52 17.49 11.64 -8.36
C LEU A 52 16.47 12.43 -9.18
N GLY A 53 16.88 12.97 -10.32
CA GLY A 53 16.04 13.87 -11.11
C GLY A 53 15.82 15.19 -10.38
N THR A 54 14.57 15.64 -10.24
CA THR A 54 14.24 16.86 -9.50
C THR A 54 13.84 16.53 -8.07
N ALA A 55 14.66 16.91 -7.09
CA ALA A 55 14.39 16.71 -5.67
C ALA A 55 14.84 17.90 -4.81
N SER A 56 14.56 17.87 -3.52
CA SER A 56 15.11 18.84 -2.56
C SER A 56 16.43 18.34 -1.98
N ASN A 57 17.24 19.25 -1.43
CA ASN A 57 18.51 18.89 -0.78
C ASN A 57 18.32 17.82 0.31
N ASN A 58 17.31 18.00 1.17
CA ASN A 58 17.05 17.06 2.26
C ASN A 58 16.61 15.68 1.77
N VAL A 59 15.88 15.61 0.64
CA VAL A 59 15.51 14.33 0.01
C VAL A 59 16.76 13.62 -0.50
N ALA A 60 17.68 14.35 -1.12
CA ALA A 60 18.96 13.81 -1.58
C ALA A 60 19.81 13.28 -0.42
N GLU A 61 20.00 14.08 0.65
CA GLU A 61 20.79 13.68 1.82
C GLU A 61 20.22 12.41 2.50
N TYR A 62 18.89 12.35 2.68
CA TYR A 62 18.23 11.16 3.21
C TYR A 62 18.40 9.94 2.31
N THR A 63 18.39 10.13 0.99
CA THR A 63 18.59 9.04 0.04
C THR A 63 20.02 8.51 0.11
N GLY A 64 21.02 9.40 0.22
CA GLY A 64 22.41 9.00 0.46
C GLY A 64 22.56 8.14 1.72
N LEU A 65 21.93 8.53 2.83
CA LEU A 65 21.90 7.72 4.05
C LEU A 65 21.32 6.31 3.82
N ILE A 66 20.19 6.22 3.13
CA ILE A 66 19.50 4.95 2.85
C ILE A 66 20.40 4.03 2.03
N GLU A 67 21.02 4.53 0.97
CA GLU A 67 21.86 3.72 0.08
C GLU A 67 23.17 3.30 0.77
N GLY A 68 23.74 4.15 1.64
CA GLY A 68 24.89 3.78 2.48
C GLY A 68 24.56 2.65 3.46
N LEU A 69 23.40 2.71 4.13
CA LEU A 69 22.94 1.64 5.02
C LEU A 69 22.60 0.35 4.27
N ARG A 70 22.04 0.45 3.07
CA ARG A 70 21.75 -0.70 2.21
C ARG A 70 23.05 -1.39 1.76
N ALA A 71 24.07 -0.63 1.39
CA ALA A 71 25.38 -1.19 1.03
C ALA A 71 25.98 -2.05 2.16
N VAL A 72 25.80 -1.67 3.44
CA VAL A 72 26.24 -2.50 4.58
C VAL A 72 25.55 -3.87 4.60
N LEU A 73 24.24 -3.91 4.30
CA LEU A 73 23.46 -5.15 4.26
C LEU A 73 23.79 -6.00 3.02
N ASP A 74 23.95 -5.36 1.86
CA ASP A 74 24.25 -6.05 0.60
C ASP A 74 25.60 -6.76 0.65
N LEU A 75 26.60 -6.12 1.26
CA LEU A 75 27.92 -6.71 1.49
C LEU A 75 27.92 -7.83 2.57
N GLY A 76 26.79 -8.06 3.25
CA GLY A 76 26.66 -9.06 4.32
C GLY A 76 27.46 -8.70 5.58
N LEU A 77 27.74 -7.41 5.79
CA LEU A 77 28.62 -6.94 6.87
C LEU A 77 27.88 -6.60 8.17
N ALA A 78 26.58 -6.91 8.24
CA ALA A 78 25.75 -6.51 9.37
C ALA A 78 25.97 -7.37 10.63
N GLU A 79 26.45 -8.60 10.48
CA GLU A 79 26.57 -9.53 11.61
C GLU A 79 27.59 -9.05 12.65
N GLY A 80 27.10 -8.70 13.84
CA GLY A 80 27.93 -8.22 14.95
C GLY A 80 28.65 -6.89 14.70
N ALA A 81 28.34 -6.16 13.62
CA ALA A 81 29.06 -4.95 13.24
C ALA A 81 28.58 -3.70 13.99
N THR A 82 29.49 -2.77 14.27
CA THR A 82 29.16 -1.42 14.74
C THR A 82 29.27 -0.45 13.58
N VAL A 83 28.14 0.06 13.11
CA VAL A 83 28.02 1.01 12.00
C VAL A 83 27.91 2.43 12.55
N THR A 84 28.85 3.30 12.20
CA THR A 84 28.78 4.73 12.50
C THR A 84 28.47 5.48 11.23
N VAL A 85 27.26 6.05 11.16
CA VAL A 85 26.86 6.96 10.09
C VAL A 85 27.42 8.35 10.37
N ARG A 86 28.14 8.91 9.39
CA ARG A 86 28.70 10.25 9.41
C ARG A 86 28.11 11.08 8.27
N MET A 87 27.57 12.24 8.58
CA MET A 87 27.00 13.17 7.60
C MET A 87 27.25 14.61 8.04
N ASP A 88 27.37 15.54 7.09
CA ASP A 88 27.41 16.98 7.35
C ASP A 88 26.02 17.63 7.47
N SER A 89 24.96 16.87 7.17
CA SER A 89 23.57 17.25 7.46
C SER A 89 23.21 17.07 8.93
N LYS A 90 23.31 18.15 9.69
CA LYS A 90 22.87 18.17 11.10
C LYS A 90 21.38 17.83 11.24
N LEU A 91 20.56 18.22 10.26
CA LEU A 91 19.14 17.90 10.25
C LEU A 91 18.90 16.39 10.24
N VAL A 92 19.49 15.67 9.27
CA VAL A 92 19.33 14.21 9.12
C VAL A 92 19.87 13.49 10.35
N VAL A 93 21.07 13.87 10.84
CA VAL A 93 21.68 13.26 12.02
C VAL A 93 20.78 13.40 13.26
N GLU A 94 20.26 14.60 13.53
CA GLU A 94 19.42 14.85 14.71
C GLU A 94 18.05 14.18 14.62
N GLN A 95 17.45 14.14 13.42
CA GLN A 95 16.17 13.47 13.17
C GLN A 95 16.29 11.94 13.28
N MET A 96 17.37 11.36 12.75
CA MET A 96 17.63 9.92 12.83
C MET A 96 18.08 9.47 14.20
N SER A 97 18.75 10.35 14.96
CA SER A 97 19.03 10.14 16.38
C SER A 97 17.80 10.27 17.29
N GLY A 98 16.64 10.66 16.75
CA GLY A 98 15.40 10.85 17.51
C GLY A 98 15.35 12.12 18.37
N ARG A 99 16.37 12.98 18.31
CA ARG A 99 16.41 14.23 19.08
C ARG A 99 15.51 15.29 18.48
N TRP A 100 15.35 15.31 17.16
CA TRP A 100 14.51 16.29 16.46
C TRP A 100 13.29 15.64 15.80
N LYS A 101 12.14 16.32 15.88
CA LYS A 101 10.90 15.88 15.22
C LYS A 101 10.98 16.09 13.71
N ILE A 102 10.53 15.09 12.95
CA ILE A 102 10.39 15.19 11.50
C ILE A 102 8.98 15.70 11.20
N LYS A 103 8.86 16.90 10.61
CA LYS A 103 7.55 17.51 10.32
C LYS A 103 7.09 17.26 8.87
N HIS A 104 8.01 17.32 7.91
CA HIS A 104 7.70 17.18 6.49
C HIS A 104 7.43 15.72 6.12
N GLU A 105 6.40 15.48 5.32
CA GLU A 105 5.93 14.14 4.96
C GLU A 105 6.98 13.35 4.18
N ASP A 106 7.64 13.96 3.19
CA ASP A 106 8.71 13.32 2.42
C ASP A 106 9.87 12.85 3.29
N MET A 107 10.33 13.68 4.22
CA MET A 107 11.38 13.32 5.17
C MET A 107 10.93 12.22 6.13
N ARG A 108 9.63 12.18 6.52
CA ARG A 108 9.10 11.08 7.34
C ARG A 108 9.17 9.76 6.60
N ARG A 109 8.81 9.74 5.30
CA ARG A 109 8.89 8.54 4.46
C ARG A 109 10.32 8.02 4.36
N LEU A 110 11.28 8.89 4.06
CA LEU A 110 12.69 8.52 3.95
C LEU A 110 13.29 8.09 5.29
N ALA A 111 12.94 8.76 6.39
CA ALA A 111 13.38 8.37 7.72
C ALA A 111 12.86 6.99 8.15
N LEU A 112 11.64 6.62 7.75
CA LEU A 112 11.11 5.28 7.98
C LEU A 112 11.91 4.23 7.20
N GLN A 113 12.23 4.48 5.93
CA GLN A 113 13.09 3.58 5.14
C GLN A 113 14.48 3.41 5.77
N ALA A 114 15.12 4.50 6.19
CA ALA A 114 16.41 4.43 6.88
C ALA A 114 16.30 3.65 8.22
N ARG A 115 15.21 3.83 8.98
CA ARG A 115 14.95 3.06 10.22
C ARG A 115 14.71 1.57 9.96
N ASP A 116 14.10 1.21 8.84
CA ASP A 116 13.91 -0.20 8.47
C ASP A 116 15.24 -0.89 8.19
N LEU A 117 16.15 -0.22 7.48
CA LEU A 117 17.51 -0.73 7.24
C LEU A 117 18.29 -0.86 8.56
N VAL A 118 18.17 0.13 9.45
CA VAL A 118 18.77 0.05 10.80
C VAL A 118 18.23 -1.14 11.58
N ARG A 119 16.92 -1.39 11.53
CA ARG A 119 16.31 -2.56 12.19
C ARG A 119 16.83 -3.87 11.61
N GLN A 120 17.05 -3.95 10.30
CA GLN A 120 17.67 -5.13 9.68
C GLN A 120 19.13 -5.32 10.13
N ILE A 121 19.91 -4.25 10.21
CA ILE A 121 21.28 -4.30 10.76
C ILE A 121 21.26 -4.78 12.23
N GLN A 122 20.33 -4.27 13.03
CA GLN A 122 20.15 -4.68 14.43
C GLN A 122 19.70 -6.14 14.56
N ALA A 123 18.81 -6.60 13.69
CA ALA A 123 18.35 -8.00 13.67
C ALA A 123 19.49 -8.97 13.32
N ALA A 124 20.47 -8.53 12.52
CA ALA A 124 21.70 -9.27 12.27
C ALA A 124 22.71 -9.20 13.45
N GLY A 125 22.38 -8.53 14.55
CA GLY A 125 23.27 -8.36 15.70
C GLY A 125 24.20 -7.15 15.61
N GLY A 126 24.05 -6.31 14.59
CA GLY A 126 24.77 -5.05 14.44
C GLY A 126 24.21 -3.91 15.29
N ARG A 127 24.93 -2.79 15.35
CA ARG A 127 24.52 -1.56 16.03
C ARG A 127 24.75 -0.37 15.11
N VAL A 128 23.85 0.60 15.12
CA VAL A 128 23.98 1.82 14.31
C VAL A 128 24.00 3.05 15.21
N SER A 129 24.93 3.96 14.96
CA SER A 129 25.01 5.28 15.59
C SER A 129 25.14 6.38 14.53
N TYR A 130 24.80 7.62 14.89
CA TYR A 130 24.85 8.77 13.98
C TYR A 130 25.75 9.85 14.57
N THR A 131 26.64 10.39 13.74
CA THR A 131 27.59 11.44 14.10
C THR A 131 27.53 12.54 13.04
N TRP A 132 27.40 13.79 13.48
CA TRP A 132 27.55 14.92 12.59
C TRP A 132 29.04 15.24 12.42
N ILE A 133 29.48 15.49 11.19
CA ILE A 133 30.84 15.89 10.85
C ILE A 133 30.87 17.21 10.06
N PRO A 134 31.93 18.02 10.14
CA PRO A 134 32.08 19.19 9.28
C PRO A 134 32.12 18.82 7.80
N ARG A 135 31.59 19.69 6.92
CA ARG A 135 31.56 19.46 5.46
C ARG A 135 32.92 19.14 4.84
N ALA A 136 33.99 19.76 5.33
CA ALA A 136 35.35 19.48 4.87
C ALA A 136 35.79 18.02 5.11
N GLU A 137 35.21 17.36 6.11
CA GLU A 137 35.46 15.96 6.45
C GLU A 137 34.55 15.00 5.67
N ASN A 138 33.45 15.48 5.04
CA ASN A 138 32.52 14.67 4.23
C ASN A 138 32.79 14.76 2.71
N SER A 139 33.99 15.19 2.31
CA SER A 139 34.31 15.54 0.92
C SER A 139 34.18 14.37 -0.08
N ALA A 140 34.39 13.14 0.36
CA ALA A 140 34.27 11.97 -0.50
C ALA A 140 32.80 11.64 -0.84
N ALA A 141 31.89 11.76 0.13
CA ALA A 141 30.45 11.59 -0.11
C ALA A 141 29.87 12.77 -0.91
N ASP A 142 30.36 14.00 -0.67
CA ASP A 142 30.01 15.19 -1.48
C ASP A 142 30.43 15.03 -2.94
N ALA A 143 31.62 14.49 -3.21
CA ALA A 143 32.07 14.20 -4.58
C ALA A 143 31.14 13.19 -5.28
N LEU A 144 30.79 12.09 -4.61
CA LEU A 144 29.84 11.11 -5.13
C LEU A 144 28.44 11.71 -5.37
N SER A 145 27.99 12.60 -4.48
CA SER A 145 26.72 13.32 -4.64
C SER A 145 26.74 14.25 -5.87
N ASN A 146 27.87 14.90 -6.13
CA ASN A 146 28.08 15.69 -7.35
C ASN A 146 28.06 14.82 -8.61
N ASP A 147 28.72 13.66 -8.60
CA ASP A 147 28.65 12.68 -9.69
C ASP A 147 27.18 12.32 -9.99
N GLY A 148 26.39 12.04 -8.94
CA GLY A 148 24.95 11.81 -9.07
C GLY A 148 24.19 12.98 -9.68
N MET A 149 24.47 14.23 -9.26
CA MET A 149 23.86 15.43 -9.84
C MET A 149 24.29 15.70 -11.29
N ASP A 150 25.46 15.19 -11.71
CA ASP A 150 25.95 15.24 -13.08
C ASP A 150 25.40 14.10 -13.95
N GLY A 151 24.60 13.19 -13.37
CA GLY A 151 23.92 12.11 -14.07
C GLY A 151 24.64 10.76 -14.01
N GLU A 152 25.77 10.68 -13.32
CA GLU A 152 26.56 9.46 -13.20
C GLU A 152 25.95 8.52 -12.15
N THR A 153 26.05 7.21 -12.42
CA THR A 153 25.64 6.17 -11.47
C THR A 153 26.86 5.34 -11.06
N VAL A 154 27.18 5.36 -9.77
CA VAL A 154 28.30 4.62 -9.18
C VAL A 154 27.74 3.49 -8.32
N HIS A 155 28.16 2.26 -8.62
CA HIS A 155 27.92 1.10 -7.77
C HIS A 155 29.17 0.23 -7.78
N ARG A 156 30.04 0.40 -6.78
CA ARG A 156 31.34 -0.30 -6.69
C ARG A 156 31.47 -0.99 -5.35
N ASP A 157 31.87 -2.26 -5.37
CA ASP A 157 32.15 -3.06 -4.18
C ASP A 157 33.61 -3.49 -4.23
N HIS A 158 34.35 -3.20 -3.15
CA HIS A 158 35.80 -3.38 -3.05
C HIS A 158 36.19 -4.57 -2.17
N VAL A 159 35.22 -5.40 -1.79
CA VAL A 159 35.40 -6.63 -1.01
C VAL A 159 34.77 -7.83 -1.72
N ALA A 160 35.37 -9.01 -1.55
CA ALA A 160 34.76 -10.25 -2.01
C ALA A 160 33.49 -10.56 -1.20
N PRO A 161 32.37 -10.95 -1.85
CA PRO A 161 31.14 -11.26 -1.14
C PRO A 161 31.38 -12.42 -0.16
N VAL A 162 31.01 -12.23 1.12
CA VAL A 162 31.04 -13.32 2.11
C VAL A 162 29.94 -14.31 1.74
N ALA A 163 30.32 -15.55 1.46
CA ALA A 163 29.38 -16.61 1.11
C ALA A 163 28.44 -16.89 2.28
N ARG A 164 27.15 -16.59 2.09
CA ARG A 164 26.09 -16.89 3.06
C ARG A 164 26.00 -18.42 3.24
N PRO A 165 25.82 -18.96 4.46
CA PRO A 165 25.47 -20.36 4.63
C PRO A 165 24.18 -20.63 3.85
N ARG A 166 24.21 -21.65 2.98
CA ARG A 166 23.04 -22.07 2.18
C ARG A 166 21.87 -22.34 3.12
N ALA A 167 20.92 -21.41 3.16
CA ALA A 167 19.54 -21.74 3.51
C ALA A 167 19.12 -22.87 2.55
N ARG A 168 18.42 -23.89 3.08
CA ARG A 168 17.78 -24.90 2.24
C ARG A 168 17.01 -24.18 1.14
N GLU A 169 17.38 -24.45 -0.11
CA GLU A 169 16.65 -23.97 -1.29
C GLU A 169 15.21 -24.48 -1.18
N THR A 170 14.33 -23.58 -0.77
CA THR A 170 12.94 -23.59 -1.20
C THR A 170 12.89 -22.48 -2.25
N GLU A 171 12.49 -22.83 -3.47
CA GLU A 171 12.52 -21.91 -4.59
C GLU A 171 11.75 -20.62 -4.26
N PRO A 172 12.26 -19.43 -4.65
CA PRO A 172 11.46 -18.23 -4.62
C PRO A 172 10.33 -18.36 -5.66
N PRO A 173 9.08 -17.97 -5.38
CA PRO A 173 8.08 -17.88 -6.42
C PRO A 173 8.57 -16.91 -7.49
N ALA A 174 8.42 -17.33 -8.75
CA ALA A 174 8.75 -16.55 -9.93
C ALA A 174 8.14 -15.14 -9.86
N SER A 175 8.88 -14.19 -10.41
CA SER A 175 8.49 -12.80 -10.63
C SER A 175 7.03 -12.68 -11.07
N LEU A 176 6.27 -11.83 -10.37
CA LEU A 176 4.84 -11.56 -10.64
C LEU A 176 4.58 -10.73 -11.92
N PHE A 177 5.54 -10.68 -12.85
CA PHE A 177 5.42 -10.06 -14.17
C PHE A 177 6.38 -10.70 -15.18
N GLU A 178 6.12 -11.96 -15.56
CA GLU A 178 6.46 -12.44 -16.90
C GLU A 178 5.21 -13.10 -17.49
N LEU A 179 4.65 -12.44 -18.50
CA LEU A 179 3.66 -13.03 -19.39
C LEU A 179 4.40 -14.10 -20.21
N ASP A 180 4.21 -15.37 -19.86
CA ASP A 180 4.67 -16.46 -20.72
C ASP A 180 3.74 -16.56 -21.93
N ALA A 181 4.21 -15.95 -23.02
CA ALA A 181 3.74 -16.18 -24.36
C ALA A 181 4.46 -17.41 -24.92
N SER A 182 4.05 -18.62 -24.54
CA SER A 182 4.40 -19.83 -25.31
C SER A 182 3.52 -21.04 -24.98
N GLU A 183 2.38 -21.18 -25.68
CA GLU A 183 1.90 -22.51 -26.04
C GLU A 183 1.39 -22.49 -27.49
N GLN A 184 2.09 -23.27 -28.32
CA GLN A 184 1.85 -23.45 -29.73
C GLN A 184 0.57 -24.25 -29.92
N ALA A 185 -0.41 -23.68 -30.62
CA ALA A 185 -1.48 -24.44 -31.25
C ALA A 185 -1.20 -24.51 -32.76
N GLU A 186 -0.84 -25.71 -33.23
CA GLU A 186 -0.85 -26.08 -34.66
C GLU A 186 -2.30 -26.25 -35.17
N PRO A 187 -2.53 -26.11 -36.50
CA PRO A 187 -3.74 -25.52 -37.03
C PRO A 187 -4.85 -26.53 -37.32
N VAL A 188 -6.10 -26.09 -37.16
CA VAL A 188 -7.26 -26.76 -37.78
C VAL A 188 -7.83 -25.84 -38.85
N ALA A 189 -7.72 -26.29 -40.09
CA ALA A 189 -8.29 -25.65 -41.27
C ALA A 189 -9.82 -25.67 -41.23
N SER A 190 -10.45 -24.55 -41.58
CA SER A 190 -11.73 -24.57 -42.30
C SER A 190 -11.94 -23.26 -43.06
N ALA A 191 -12.14 -23.42 -44.36
CA ALA A 191 -12.40 -22.37 -45.34
C ALA A 191 -13.79 -21.73 -45.16
N ALA A 192 -13.87 -20.42 -45.40
CA ALA A 192 -14.97 -19.78 -46.13
C ALA A 192 -14.57 -18.34 -46.51
N GLU A 193 -14.80 -18.02 -47.77
CA GLU A 193 -14.39 -16.81 -48.52
C GLU A 193 -15.12 -15.51 -48.14
N PRO A 194 -14.62 -14.33 -48.59
CA PRO A 194 -15.13 -13.02 -48.21
C PRO A 194 -16.25 -12.54 -49.13
N VAL A 195 -17.17 -11.73 -48.59
CA VAL A 195 -18.07 -10.89 -49.41
C VAL A 195 -17.78 -9.43 -49.12
N ALA A 196 -17.28 -8.76 -50.15
CA ALA A 196 -17.13 -7.32 -50.22
C ALA A 196 -18.48 -6.63 -50.42
N SER A 197 -18.65 -5.43 -49.85
CA SER A 197 -19.44 -4.38 -50.48
C SER A 197 -19.01 -3.01 -49.95
N ALA A 198 -18.44 -2.22 -50.86
CA ALA A 198 -18.21 -0.80 -50.70
C ALA A 198 -19.49 -0.01 -50.99
N ALA A 199 -19.66 1.13 -50.30
CA ALA A 199 -20.21 2.37 -50.87
C ALA A 199 -20.02 3.51 -49.86
N GLU A 200 -19.26 4.53 -50.27
CA GLU A 200 -19.08 5.83 -49.60
C GLU A 200 -20.25 6.81 -49.95
N PRO A 201 -20.12 8.16 -49.80
CA PRO A 201 -20.52 8.93 -48.62
C PRO A 201 -21.55 10.04 -48.98
N VAL A 202 -22.09 10.75 -48.00
CA VAL A 202 -22.69 12.08 -48.25
C VAL A 202 -22.30 13.05 -47.13
N ALA A 203 -21.57 14.09 -47.53
CA ALA A 203 -21.30 15.30 -46.76
C ALA A 203 -22.47 16.30 -46.92
N SER A 204 -22.73 17.12 -45.90
CA SER A 204 -23.08 18.52 -46.12
C SER A 204 -22.79 19.35 -44.88
N ALA A 205 -22.19 20.51 -45.13
CA ALA A 205 -21.59 21.42 -44.19
C ALA A 205 -22.52 22.57 -43.75
N ALA A 206 -22.00 23.31 -42.77
CA ALA A 206 -22.08 24.76 -42.56
C ALA A 206 -23.13 25.32 -41.57
N GLU A 207 -22.55 25.95 -40.53
CA GLU A 207 -23.03 26.98 -39.59
C GLU A 207 -23.45 28.29 -40.32
N PRO A 208 -23.58 29.52 -39.71
CA PRO A 208 -23.47 29.98 -38.30
C PRO A 208 -24.50 31.07 -37.88
N VAL A 209 -24.35 31.65 -36.68
CA VAL A 209 -24.17 33.11 -36.41
C VAL A 209 -24.68 33.52 -34.99
N ALA A 210 -23.74 34.00 -34.15
CA ALA A 210 -23.68 35.22 -33.28
C ALA A 210 -24.96 35.79 -32.59
N SER A 211 -24.96 36.58 -31.51
CA SER A 211 -24.03 37.11 -30.49
C SER A 211 -24.86 38.00 -29.53
N ALA A 212 -24.36 38.17 -28.30
CA ALA A 212 -24.54 39.30 -27.36
C ALA A 212 -25.89 39.54 -26.66
N ALA A 213 -25.84 39.59 -25.31
CA ALA A 213 -26.14 40.80 -24.54
C ALA A 213 -25.66 40.66 -23.07
N GLU A 214 -24.95 41.69 -22.61
CA GLU A 214 -24.64 41.99 -21.21
C GLU A 214 -25.91 42.24 -20.40
N THR A 215 -25.97 41.77 -19.15
CA THR A 215 -26.67 42.50 -18.06
C THR A 215 -26.10 42.11 -16.69
N SER A 216 -25.46 43.10 -16.06
CA SER A 216 -25.67 43.57 -14.68
C SER A 216 -26.01 42.56 -13.57
N ALA A 217 -25.12 42.49 -12.58
CA ALA A 217 -25.38 41.95 -11.24
C ALA A 217 -26.52 42.71 -10.52
N PRO A 218 -27.19 42.03 -9.57
CA PRO A 218 -27.28 42.60 -8.24
C PRO A 218 -26.96 41.59 -7.11
N SER A 219 -26.15 42.07 -6.17
CA SER A 219 -26.09 41.78 -4.73
C SER A 219 -26.93 40.62 -4.17
N VAL A 220 -26.22 39.61 -3.65
CA VAL A 220 -26.70 38.56 -2.74
C VAL A 220 -27.04 39.18 -1.37
N PRO A 221 -28.25 38.97 -0.81
CA PRO A 221 -28.51 39.27 0.60
C PRO A 221 -27.96 38.15 1.48
N GLN A 222 -27.09 38.52 2.43
CA GLN A 222 -26.68 37.67 3.54
C GLN A 222 -27.92 37.19 4.29
N THR A 223 -28.21 35.89 4.21
CA THR A 223 -29.25 35.26 5.02
C THR A 223 -28.59 34.36 6.05
N GLN A 224 -28.97 34.62 7.31
CA GLN A 224 -28.42 34.08 8.54
C GLN A 224 -28.34 32.55 8.56
N ALA A 225 -27.17 32.05 8.97
CA ALA A 225 -26.92 30.66 9.26
C ALA A 225 -27.91 30.15 10.33
N ARG A 226 -28.83 29.28 9.90
CA ARG A 226 -29.55 28.40 10.83
C ARG A 226 -28.59 27.30 11.26
N ASN A 227 -28.43 27.17 12.57
CA ASN A 227 -27.74 26.07 13.25
C ASN A 227 -28.27 24.72 12.75
N SER A 228 -27.60 24.11 11.78
CA SER A 228 -27.63 22.66 11.58
C SER A 228 -26.42 22.11 12.32
N ALA A 229 -26.66 21.43 13.43
CA ALA A 229 -25.65 20.65 14.12
C ALA A 229 -24.99 19.70 13.12
N ARG A 230 -23.76 20.02 12.68
CA ARG A 230 -22.89 19.09 11.98
C ARG A 230 -22.74 17.88 12.90
N ARG A 231 -23.31 16.74 12.50
CA ARG A 231 -22.83 15.45 13.01
C ARG A 231 -21.34 15.40 12.66
N ALA A 232 -20.51 15.36 13.69
CA ALA A 232 -19.07 15.24 13.52
C ALA A 232 -18.78 13.92 12.80
N ASP A 233 -18.05 13.98 11.69
CA ASP A 233 -17.44 12.81 11.10
C ASP A 233 -16.60 12.11 12.18
N PRO A 234 -16.63 10.77 12.29
CA PRO A 234 -15.80 10.07 13.24
C PRO A 234 -14.33 10.26 12.85
N THR A 235 -13.67 11.23 13.48
CA THR A 235 -12.22 11.36 13.48
C THR A 235 -11.66 10.27 14.38
N PHE A 236 -11.18 9.18 13.78
CA PHE A 236 -10.44 8.14 14.49
C PHE A 236 -9.04 8.68 14.82
N GLY A 237 -8.91 9.44 15.92
CA GLY A 237 -7.61 9.89 16.43
C GLY A 237 -7.61 11.12 17.34
N GLU A 238 -7.99 10.94 18.61
CA GLU A 238 -7.16 11.24 19.79
C GLU A 238 -7.63 10.27 20.88
N VAL A 239 -6.74 9.43 21.43
CA VAL A 239 -7.05 8.59 22.59
C VAL A 239 -7.30 9.53 23.77
N LYS A 240 -8.56 9.64 24.23
CA LYS A 240 -8.96 10.59 25.28
C LYS A 240 -8.91 10.00 26.69
N ALA A 241 -8.71 8.68 26.81
CA ALA A 241 -8.64 8.00 28.09
C ALA A 241 -7.18 7.91 28.59
N PRO A 242 -6.92 8.07 29.90
CA PRO A 242 -5.63 7.70 30.48
C PRO A 242 -5.39 6.21 30.24
N VAL A 243 -4.12 5.84 29.96
CA VAL A 243 -3.70 4.43 29.83
C VAL A 243 -4.01 3.71 31.15
N GLY A 244 -5.11 2.98 31.18
CA GLY A 244 -5.39 1.96 32.20
C GLY A 244 -4.66 0.67 31.83
N GLU A 245 -4.41 -0.19 32.83
CA GLU A 245 -3.59 -1.41 32.73
C GLU A 245 -3.80 -2.17 31.41
N GLU A 246 -2.68 -2.36 30.71
CA GLU A 246 -2.56 -3.01 29.41
C GLU A 246 -3.18 -4.41 29.42
N VAL A 247 -4.22 -4.63 28.61
CA VAL A 247 -4.63 -5.97 28.22
C VAL A 247 -3.80 -6.36 27.01
N PHE A 248 -2.57 -6.83 27.24
CA PHE A 248 -1.84 -7.57 26.21
C PHE A 248 -2.40 -8.99 26.15
N SER A 249 -3.08 -9.34 25.05
CA SER A 249 -3.45 -10.73 24.80
C SER A 249 -2.19 -11.58 24.56
N THR A 250 -2.06 -12.65 25.34
CA THR A 250 -1.00 -13.67 25.20
C THR A 250 -1.46 -14.86 24.36
N GLU A 251 -2.67 -14.82 23.80
CA GLU A 251 -3.22 -15.92 23.01
C GLU A 251 -2.64 -15.95 21.60
N THR A 252 -2.31 -17.16 21.12
CA THR A 252 -1.71 -17.41 19.80
C THR A 252 -2.75 -17.46 18.68
N ASP A 253 -4.01 -17.25 19.02
CA ASP A 253 -5.14 -17.61 18.18
C ASP A 253 -6.23 -16.53 18.39
N PRO A 254 -6.55 -15.71 17.38
CA PRO A 254 -7.22 -14.43 17.59
C PRO A 254 -8.66 -14.59 18.10
N THR A 255 -8.97 -13.91 19.20
CA THR A 255 -10.33 -13.62 19.69
C THR A 255 -10.62 -12.13 19.48
N LEU A 256 -11.90 -11.74 19.47
CA LEU A 256 -12.31 -10.34 19.43
C LEU A 256 -12.95 -9.95 20.77
N GLU A 257 -12.51 -8.85 21.35
CA GLU A 257 -12.84 -8.36 22.69
C GLU A 257 -13.45 -6.95 22.68
N GLY A 258 -13.31 -6.20 21.59
CA GLY A 258 -13.87 -4.85 21.44
C GLY A 258 -15.39 -4.76 21.63
N SER A 259 -15.86 -3.57 22.03
CA SER A 259 -17.28 -3.19 22.17
C SER A 259 -18.07 -3.30 20.85
N CYS A 260 -17.38 -3.14 19.72
CA CYS A 260 -17.83 -3.57 18.40
C CYS A 260 -16.72 -4.38 17.72
N ARG A 261 -17.10 -5.54 17.16
CA ARG A 261 -16.24 -6.50 16.48
C ARG A 261 -16.68 -6.53 15.02
N LEU A 262 -15.95 -5.83 14.16
CA LEU A 262 -16.28 -5.73 12.74
C LEU A 262 -15.50 -6.78 11.95
N ILE A 263 -16.20 -7.65 11.25
CA ILE A 263 -15.59 -8.66 10.36
C ILE A 263 -16.01 -8.32 8.93
N LEU A 264 -15.05 -7.94 8.09
CA LEU A 264 -15.28 -7.72 6.66
C LEU A 264 -14.98 -9.02 5.90
N VAL A 265 -15.91 -9.44 5.06
CA VAL A 265 -15.77 -10.60 4.17
C VAL A 265 -15.78 -10.09 2.74
N ARG A 266 -14.67 -10.25 2.00
CA ARG A 266 -14.69 -9.98 0.56
C ARG A 266 -15.52 -11.08 -0.12
N HIS A 267 -16.37 -10.74 -1.09
CA HIS A 267 -17.10 -11.76 -1.85
C HIS A 267 -16.16 -12.81 -2.49
N GLY A 268 -16.67 -14.02 -2.69
CA GLY A 268 -15.98 -15.09 -3.43
C GLY A 268 -15.80 -14.74 -4.92
N VAL A 269 -15.08 -15.58 -5.66
CA VAL A 269 -14.81 -15.33 -7.09
C VAL A 269 -16.10 -15.36 -7.93
N THR A 270 -16.09 -14.53 -8.97
CA THR A 270 -17.05 -14.54 -10.08
C THR A 270 -16.28 -14.82 -11.38
N ASP A 271 -16.98 -15.07 -12.48
CA ASP A 271 -16.32 -15.19 -13.79
C ASP A 271 -15.57 -13.90 -14.17
N PHE A 272 -16.09 -12.73 -13.75
CA PHE A 272 -15.39 -11.45 -13.94
C PHE A 272 -14.11 -11.38 -13.10
N THR A 273 -14.13 -11.91 -11.89
CA THR A 273 -12.93 -11.98 -11.04
C THR A 273 -11.85 -12.84 -11.70
N ARG A 274 -12.24 -13.99 -12.26
CA ARG A 274 -11.34 -14.93 -12.96
C ARG A 274 -10.80 -14.34 -14.26
N SER A 275 -11.60 -13.59 -15.00
CA SER A 275 -11.18 -12.92 -16.23
C SER A 275 -10.57 -11.53 -16.00
N HIS A 276 -10.26 -11.14 -14.76
CA HIS A 276 -9.67 -9.85 -14.40
C HIS A 276 -10.43 -8.64 -14.98
N LYS A 277 -11.77 -8.70 -14.98
CA LYS A 277 -12.64 -7.61 -15.40
C LYS A 277 -12.97 -6.68 -14.24
N LEU A 278 -13.13 -5.39 -14.54
CA LEU A 278 -13.69 -4.46 -13.57
C LEU A 278 -15.18 -4.77 -13.35
N ASP A 279 -15.57 -4.83 -12.08
CA ASP A 279 -16.91 -5.21 -11.63
C ASP A 279 -17.36 -4.20 -10.58
N GLY A 280 -17.68 -2.99 -11.04
CA GLY A 280 -18.16 -1.89 -10.21
C GLY A 280 -19.67 -1.86 -10.07
N ARG A 281 -20.17 -1.01 -9.16
CA ARG A 281 -21.61 -0.77 -9.06
C ARG A 281 -22.13 -0.03 -10.30
N GLY A 282 -23.30 -0.43 -10.77
CA GLY A 282 -23.93 0.16 -11.98
C GLY A 282 -23.55 -0.54 -13.28
N GLY A 283 -22.52 -1.39 -13.26
CA GLY A 283 -22.18 -2.29 -14.34
C GLY A 283 -22.97 -3.61 -14.35
N ALA A 284 -22.38 -4.61 -15.01
CA ALA A 284 -22.85 -5.99 -14.87
C ALA A 284 -22.78 -6.42 -13.39
N ASN A 285 -23.78 -7.18 -12.94
CA ASN A 285 -23.87 -7.66 -11.56
C ASN A 285 -23.77 -9.20 -11.52
N PRO A 286 -22.59 -9.76 -11.86
CA PRO A 286 -22.43 -11.20 -11.99
C PRO A 286 -22.58 -11.89 -10.63
N PRO A 287 -23.21 -13.08 -10.59
CA PRO A 287 -23.21 -13.91 -9.39
C PRO A 287 -21.84 -14.54 -9.14
N LEU A 288 -21.67 -15.14 -7.96
CA LEU A 288 -20.61 -16.11 -7.69
C LEU A 288 -20.71 -17.28 -8.67
N ASN A 289 -19.56 -17.79 -9.13
CA ASN A 289 -19.51 -19.08 -9.83
C ASN A 289 -19.42 -20.23 -8.82
N ASP A 290 -19.33 -21.47 -9.29
CA ASP A 290 -19.31 -22.66 -8.42
C ASP A 290 -18.18 -22.61 -7.38
N GLU A 291 -17.00 -22.17 -7.78
CA GLU A 291 -15.88 -21.96 -6.87
C GLU A 291 -16.18 -20.85 -5.86
N GLY A 292 -16.72 -19.72 -6.31
CA GLY A 292 -17.11 -18.60 -5.45
C GLY A 292 -18.16 -18.99 -4.41
N LEU A 293 -19.09 -19.89 -4.76
CA LEU A 293 -20.08 -20.45 -3.83
C LEU A 293 -19.41 -21.35 -2.78
N ALA A 294 -18.47 -22.21 -3.17
CA ALA A 294 -17.69 -23.02 -2.23
C ALA A 294 -16.85 -22.15 -1.28
N GLN A 295 -16.18 -21.12 -1.83
CA GLN A 295 -15.43 -20.13 -1.05
C GLN A 295 -16.32 -19.37 -0.06
N ALA A 296 -17.54 -18.97 -0.47
CA ALA A 296 -18.50 -18.31 0.40
C ALA A 296 -18.94 -19.20 1.57
N ALA A 297 -19.20 -20.48 1.32
CA ALA A 297 -19.52 -21.44 2.37
C ALA A 297 -18.36 -21.65 3.35
N ALA A 298 -17.12 -21.74 2.85
CA ALA A 298 -15.93 -21.85 3.68
C ALA A 298 -15.71 -20.59 4.55
N ALA A 299 -15.88 -19.40 3.96
CA ALA A 299 -15.79 -18.13 4.68
C ALA A 299 -16.88 -18.00 5.75
N ALA A 300 -18.10 -18.49 5.48
CA ALA A 300 -19.18 -18.56 6.48
C ALA A 300 -18.81 -19.44 7.67
N GLY A 301 -18.24 -20.63 7.42
CA GLY A 301 -17.73 -21.50 8.48
C GLY A 301 -16.61 -20.85 9.29
N ALA A 302 -15.69 -20.14 8.64
CA ALA A 302 -14.60 -19.42 9.30
C ALA A 302 -15.12 -18.28 10.20
N ALA A 303 -16.01 -17.44 9.66
CA ALA A 303 -16.64 -16.36 10.41
C ALA A 303 -17.40 -16.90 11.63
N LYS A 304 -18.16 -17.98 11.47
CA LYS A 304 -18.87 -18.63 12.58
C LYS A 304 -17.90 -19.11 13.66
N ARG A 305 -16.83 -19.83 13.30
CA ARG A 305 -15.83 -20.32 14.28
C ARG A 305 -15.18 -19.17 15.03
N LEU A 306 -14.82 -18.08 14.35
CA LEU A 306 -14.27 -16.88 14.96
C LEU A 306 -15.25 -16.22 15.95
N ILE A 307 -16.53 -16.15 15.59
CA ILE A 307 -17.56 -15.57 16.44
C ILE A 307 -17.81 -16.44 17.67
N ASP A 308 -17.97 -17.76 17.49
CA ASP A 308 -18.23 -18.72 18.57
C ASP A 308 -17.12 -18.65 19.65
N ARG A 309 -15.85 -18.49 19.24
CA ARG A 309 -14.71 -18.41 20.16
C ARG A 309 -14.46 -17.02 20.77
N SER A 310 -15.03 -15.96 20.21
CA SER A 310 -14.84 -14.58 20.69
C SER A 310 -15.75 -14.24 21.89
N GLY A 311 -16.52 -15.19 22.39
CA GLY A 311 -17.47 -14.97 23.48
C GLY A 311 -18.77 -14.29 23.03
N PRO A 312 -19.80 -14.29 23.90
CA PRO A 312 -21.16 -13.94 23.52
C PRO A 312 -21.31 -12.45 23.16
N SER A 313 -21.98 -12.16 22.05
CA SER A 313 -22.39 -10.82 21.65
C SER A 313 -23.61 -10.89 20.73
N ALA A 314 -24.32 -9.76 20.54
CA ALA A 314 -25.31 -9.67 19.47
C ALA A 314 -24.60 -9.75 18.12
N VAL A 315 -25.09 -10.60 17.21
CA VAL A 315 -24.49 -10.83 15.89
C VAL A 315 -25.40 -10.28 14.81
N GLN A 316 -24.83 -9.52 13.88
CA GLN A 316 -25.54 -8.90 12.76
C GLN A 316 -24.76 -9.15 11.47
N VAL A 317 -25.48 -9.37 10.36
CA VAL A 317 -24.88 -9.50 9.03
C VAL A 317 -25.40 -8.40 8.14
N ILE A 318 -24.48 -7.68 7.49
CA ILE A 318 -24.75 -6.66 6.48
C ILE A 318 -24.16 -7.14 5.17
N THR A 319 -24.84 -6.88 4.06
CA THR A 319 -24.28 -7.12 2.73
C THR A 319 -24.31 -5.84 1.92
N SER A 320 -23.38 -5.70 0.98
CA SER A 320 -23.63 -4.81 -0.15
C SER A 320 -24.85 -5.27 -0.94
N SER A 321 -25.32 -4.45 -1.88
CA SER A 321 -26.47 -4.76 -2.74
C SER A 321 -26.10 -5.52 -4.01
N LEU A 322 -24.82 -5.82 -4.24
CA LEU A 322 -24.37 -6.56 -5.42
C LEU A 322 -24.47 -8.08 -5.19
N THR A 323 -24.93 -8.81 -6.20
CA THR A 323 -25.36 -10.22 -6.11
C THR A 323 -24.29 -11.11 -5.48
N ARG A 324 -23.03 -10.97 -5.93
CA ARG A 324 -21.90 -11.74 -5.40
C ARG A 324 -21.69 -11.57 -3.90
N ALA A 325 -21.83 -10.34 -3.38
CA ALA A 325 -21.69 -10.07 -1.96
C ALA A 325 -22.95 -10.46 -1.17
N MET A 326 -24.14 -10.33 -1.76
CA MET A 326 -25.38 -10.86 -1.18
C MET A 326 -25.33 -12.38 -1.04
N GLN A 327 -24.79 -13.11 -2.03
CA GLN A 327 -24.61 -14.56 -1.95
C GLN A 327 -23.58 -14.94 -0.88
N THR A 328 -22.43 -14.25 -0.81
CA THR A 328 -21.44 -14.48 0.26
C THR A 328 -22.00 -14.17 1.64
N GLY A 329 -22.65 -13.02 1.82
CA GLY A 329 -23.25 -12.64 3.10
C GLY A 329 -24.47 -13.47 3.47
N GLY A 330 -25.21 -13.98 2.49
CA GLY A 330 -26.31 -14.94 2.69
C GLY A 330 -25.81 -16.24 3.31
N ALA A 331 -24.71 -16.81 2.79
CA ALA A 331 -24.09 -18.01 3.37
C ALA A 331 -23.61 -17.77 4.81
N VAL A 332 -23.00 -16.60 5.07
CA VAL A 332 -22.59 -16.20 6.43
C VAL A 332 -23.80 -16.07 7.36
N ALA A 333 -24.87 -15.41 6.92
CA ALA A 333 -26.08 -15.21 7.70
C ALA A 333 -26.79 -16.52 8.02
N GLU A 334 -26.85 -17.44 7.06
CA GLU A 334 -27.39 -18.79 7.25
C GLU A 334 -26.59 -19.57 8.31
N ALA A 335 -25.26 -19.57 8.22
CA ALA A 335 -24.39 -20.24 9.20
C ALA A 335 -24.54 -19.67 10.62
N LEU A 336 -24.86 -18.37 10.74
CA LEU A 336 -25.05 -17.66 12.00
C LEU A 336 -26.50 -17.68 12.50
N GLY A 337 -27.46 -18.14 11.69
CA GLY A 337 -28.88 -18.16 12.04
C GLY A 337 -29.51 -16.77 12.15
N VAL A 338 -29.04 -15.79 11.36
CA VAL A 338 -29.54 -14.40 11.37
C VAL A 338 -30.05 -13.98 10.00
N THR A 339 -30.84 -12.92 9.93
CA THR A 339 -31.29 -12.32 8.66
C THR A 339 -30.32 -11.20 8.25
N PRO A 340 -29.79 -11.21 7.01
CA PRO A 340 -28.88 -10.15 6.56
C PRO A 340 -29.63 -8.86 6.23
N GLU A 341 -29.01 -7.70 6.51
CA GLU A 341 -29.46 -6.37 6.09
C GLU A 341 -28.66 -5.91 4.87
N VAL A 342 -29.33 -5.33 3.86
CA VAL A 342 -28.64 -4.76 2.70
C VAL A 342 -28.35 -3.28 2.95
N ASP A 343 -27.07 -2.89 2.82
CA ASP A 343 -26.65 -1.49 2.87
C ASP A 343 -25.78 -1.17 1.63
N ARG A 344 -26.34 -0.35 0.73
CA ARG A 344 -25.74 0.00 -0.57
C ARG A 344 -24.49 0.87 -0.46
N ASP A 345 -24.25 1.46 0.71
CA ASP A 345 -23.02 2.23 0.93
C ASP A 345 -21.78 1.30 1.03
N TRP A 346 -21.98 -0.02 1.14
CA TRP A 346 -20.92 -1.03 1.03
C TRP A 346 -20.70 -1.59 -0.39
N ASP A 347 -21.40 -1.07 -1.41
CA ASP A 347 -21.19 -1.48 -2.81
C ASP A 347 -19.77 -1.19 -3.30
N GLU A 348 -19.29 -1.90 -4.33
CA GLU A 348 -18.01 -1.61 -4.98
C GLU A 348 -18.01 -0.20 -5.61
N GLN A 349 -16.83 0.38 -5.86
CA GLN A 349 -16.72 1.62 -6.63
C GLN A 349 -17.37 1.47 -8.01
N ALA A 350 -18.06 2.51 -8.49
CA ALA A 350 -18.53 2.51 -9.88
C ALA A 350 -17.36 2.85 -10.81
N PHE A 351 -17.09 2.02 -11.82
CA PHE A 351 -16.04 2.31 -12.81
C PHE A 351 -16.59 2.95 -14.08
N GLY A 352 -17.91 3.09 -14.19
CA GLY A 352 -18.56 3.86 -15.24
C GLY A 352 -18.46 3.14 -16.58
N ASP A 353 -18.00 3.86 -17.61
CA ASP A 353 -17.80 3.29 -18.94
C ASP A 353 -16.74 2.18 -19.02
N TRP A 354 -16.01 1.89 -17.93
CA TRP A 354 -15.09 0.77 -17.82
C TRP A 354 -15.67 -0.50 -17.19
N ASP A 355 -16.89 -0.47 -16.68
CA ASP A 355 -17.49 -1.66 -16.09
C ASP A 355 -17.57 -2.82 -17.11
N GLY A 356 -17.03 -3.98 -16.75
CA GLY A 356 -16.92 -5.16 -17.62
C GLY A 356 -15.69 -5.19 -18.56
N ALA A 357 -14.90 -4.11 -18.63
CA ALA A 357 -13.63 -4.10 -19.36
C ALA A 357 -12.57 -4.95 -18.63
N THR A 358 -11.67 -5.58 -19.39
CA THR A 358 -10.56 -6.33 -18.81
C THR A 358 -9.45 -5.36 -18.38
N MET A 359 -8.74 -5.69 -17.30
CA MET A 359 -7.57 -4.92 -16.90
C MET A 359 -6.49 -4.88 -17.99
N ALA A 360 -6.33 -5.96 -18.78
CA ALA A 360 -5.38 -6.00 -19.89
C ALA A 360 -5.72 -4.94 -20.94
N ASP A 361 -6.98 -4.88 -21.38
CA ASP A 361 -7.42 -3.89 -22.38
C ASP A 361 -7.23 -2.46 -21.87
N LEU A 362 -7.56 -2.20 -20.59
CA LEU A 362 -7.41 -0.88 -19.98
C LEU A 362 -5.94 -0.47 -19.85
N VAL A 363 -5.05 -1.39 -19.51
CA VAL A 363 -3.60 -1.11 -19.44
C VAL A 363 -3.06 -0.72 -20.82
N THR A 364 -3.50 -1.43 -21.86
CA THR A 364 -3.07 -1.15 -23.24
C THR A 364 -3.63 0.17 -23.78
N HIS A 365 -4.91 0.47 -23.54
CA HIS A 365 -5.62 1.56 -24.22
C HIS A 365 -5.92 2.79 -23.35
N SER A 366 -5.70 2.70 -22.04
CA SER A 366 -6.12 3.74 -21.07
C SER A 366 -5.17 3.86 -19.87
N GLY A 367 -3.87 3.65 -20.11
CA GLY A 367 -2.82 3.70 -19.09
C GLY A 367 -2.79 5.00 -18.27
N PRO A 368 -2.80 6.19 -18.88
CA PRO A 368 -2.82 7.47 -18.16
C PRO A 368 -4.05 7.63 -17.25
N GLU A 369 -5.23 7.25 -17.73
CA GLU A 369 -6.48 7.30 -16.97
C GLU A 369 -6.50 6.29 -15.82
N LEU A 370 -5.92 5.09 -16.01
CA LEU A 370 -5.75 4.11 -14.95
C LEU A 370 -4.82 4.64 -13.86
N LEU A 371 -3.74 5.32 -14.25
CA LEU A 371 -2.85 5.99 -13.32
C LEU A 371 -3.57 7.11 -12.56
N ALA A 372 -4.40 7.90 -13.23
CA ALA A 372 -5.23 8.93 -12.61
C ALA A 372 -6.22 8.34 -11.60
N LEU A 373 -6.94 7.27 -11.97
CA LEU A 373 -7.84 6.54 -11.06
C LEU A 373 -7.10 6.05 -9.81
N ARG A 374 -5.83 5.65 -9.96
CA ARG A 374 -4.99 5.20 -8.85
C ARG A 374 -4.39 6.33 -8.03
N GLN A 375 -4.05 7.49 -8.60
CA GLN A 375 -3.30 8.55 -7.90
C GLN A 375 -4.17 9.72 -7.43
N ASP A 376 -5.16 10.13 -8.22
CA ASP A 376 -6.06 11.23 -7.89
C ASP A 376 -7.34 10.71 -7.21
N PRO A 377 -7.61 11.08 -5.93
CA PRO A 377 -8.83 10.65 -5.24
C PRO A 377 -10.11 11.27 -5.82
N ALA A 378 -10.03 12.40 -6.52
CA ALA A 378 -11.15 13.10 -7.12
C ALA A 378 -11.50 12.60 -8.53
N TYR A 379 -10.57 11.91 -9.19
CA TYR A 379 -10.79 11.36 -10.53
C TYR A 379 -11.89 10.30 -10.54
N ALA A 380 -12.75 10.37 -11.55
CA ALA A 380 -13.78 9.38 -11.87
C ALA A 380 -13.93 9.27 -13.39
N ARG A 381 -14.23 8.06 -13.86
CA ARG A 381 -14.65 7.84 -15.25
C ARG A 381 -16.06 8.41 -15.50
N PRO A 382 -16.42 8.72 -16.76
CA PRO A 382 -17.81 9.03 -17.10
C PRO A 382 -18.77 7.96 -16.59
N GLY A 383 -19.79 8.38 -15.81
CA GLY A 383 -20.73 7.46 -15.16
C GLY A 383 -20.17 6.68 -13.96
N GLY A 384 -18.90 6.88 -13.61
CA GLY A 384 -18.23 6.27 -12.48
C GLY A 384 -18.30 7.10 -11.20
N GLU A 385 -17.65 6.57 -10.16
CA GLU A 385 -17.54 7.15 -8.83
C GLU A 385 -16.07 7.45 -8.53
N SER A 386 -15.78 8.58 -7.88
CA SER A 386 -14.42 8.89 -7.43
C SER A 386 -14.09 8.20 -6.11
N ARG A 387 -12.81 8.06 -5.78
CA ARG A 387 -12.41 7.49 -4.49
C ARG A 387 -12.83 8.36 -3.31
N GLN A 388 -12.93 9.67 -3.48
CA GLN A 388 -13.50 10.57 -2.45
C GLN A 388 -14.98 10.25 -2.18
N GLN A 389 -15.77 10.03 -3.23
CA GLN A 389 -17.19 9.68 -3.10
C GLN A 389 -17.36 8.31 -2.43
N LEU A 390 -16.61 7.30 -2.91
CA LEU A 390 -16.55 5.97 -2.29
C LEU A 390 -16.19 6.09 -0.81
N THR A 391 -15.14 6.85 -0.48
CA THR A 391 -14.67 7.03 0.89
C THR A 391 -15.76 7.63 1.77
N GLY A 392 -16.42 8.69 1.31
CA GLY A 392 -17.49 9.35 2.08
C GLY A 392 -18.63 8.40 2.45
N ARG A 393 -19.14 7.60 1.49
CA ARG A 393 -20.23 6.66 1.77
C ARG A 393 -19.79 5.49 2.65
N VAL A 394 -18.60 4.91 2.41
CA VAL A 394 -18.10 3.78 3.18
C VAL A 394 -17.76 4.19 4.61
N VAL A 395 -17.21 5.39 4.85
CA VAL A 395 -16.99 5.92 6.20
C VAL A 395 -18.31 6.12 6.94
N SER A 396 -19.35 6.61 6.26
CA SER A 396 -20.68 6.71 6.84
C SER A 396 -21.24 5.33 7.23
N ALA A 397 -21.08 4.33 6.35
CA ALA A 397 -21.51 2.95 6.58
C ALA A 397 -20.74 2.30 7.73
N LEU A 398 -19.42 2.51 7.81
CA LEU A 398 -18.57 2.09 8.92
C LEU A 398 -19.06 2.68 10.24
N GLY A 399 -19.35 3.99 10.29
CA GLY A 399 -19.90 4.64 11.47
C GLY A 399 -21.23 4.01 11.94
N ARG A 400 -22.13 3.68 11.00
CA ARG A 400 -23.38 2.96 11.32
C ARG A 400 -23.13 1.52 11.77
N ALA A 401 -22.15 0.82 11.21
CA ALA A 401 -21.78 -0.53 11.63
C ALA A 401 -21.22 -0.51 13.06
N VAL A 402 -20.27 0.38 13.36
CA VAL A 402 -19.66 0.52 14.68
C VAL A 402 -20.69 0.92 15.74
N ALA A 403 -21.62 1.83 15.42
CA ALA A 403 -22.66 2.28 16.34
C ALA A 403 -23.65 1.17 16.75
N ARG A 404 -23.73 0.05 16.02
CA ARG A 404 -24.56 -1.10 16.39
C ARG A 404 -24.00 -1.88 17.58
N GLY A 405 -22.68 -1.84 17.81
CA GLY A 405 -22.02 -2.65 18.83
C GLY A 405 -22.13 -4.17 18.56
N GLY A 406 -21.56 -4.96 19.47
CA GLY A 406 -21.55 -6.43 19.34
C GLY A 406 -20.68 -6.89 18.16
N THR A 407 -21.08 -7.96 17.49
CA THR A 407 -20.40 -8.45 16.28
C THR A 407 -21.17 -8.07 15.03
N VAL A 408 -20.50 -7.39 14.10
CA VAL A 408 -21.07 -7.01 12.80
C VAL A 408 -20.21 -7.63 11.70
N VAL A 409 -20.80 -8.53 10.92
CA VAL A 409 -20.16 -9.09 9.72
C VAL A 409 -20.65 -8.35 8.49
N VAL A 410 -19.76 -7.88 7.63
CA VAL A 410 -20.10 -7.16 6.41
C VAL A 410 -19.53 -7.89 5.19
N ALA A 411 -20.40 -8.42 4.34
CA ALA A 411 -20.00 -8.96 3.04
C ALA A 411 -19.91 -7.82 2.01
N THR A 412 -18.71 -7.55 1.50
CA THR A 412 -18.42 -6.39 0.65
C THR A 412 -17.34 -6.73 -0.41
N HIS A 413 -16.68 -5.70 -0.95
CA HIS A 413 -15.78 -5.75 -2.07
C HIS A 413 -14.39 -5.24 -1.72
N ARG A 414 -13.51 -5.18 -2.72
CA ARG A 414 -12.10 -4.85 -2.48
C ARG A 414 -11.95 -3.40 -2.03
N LEU A 415 -12.56 -2.43 -2.73
CA LEU A 415 -12.30 -1.02 -2.43
C LEU A 415 -12.96 -0.51 -1.14
N PRO A 416 -14.21 -0.87 -0.79
CA PRO A 416 -14.76 -0.57 0.53
C PRO A 416 -13.90 -1.10 1.68
N LEU A 417 -13.38 -2.33 1.55
CA LEU A 417 -12.47 -2.93 2.54
C LEU A 417 -11.17 -2.10 2.66
N MET A 418 -10.58 -1.69 1.53
CA MET A 418 -9.42 -0.80 1.51
C MET A 418 -9.69 0.56 2.16
N VAL A 419 -10.88 1.14 1.96
CA VAL A 419 -11.27 2.39 2.63
C VAL A 419 -11.27 2.20 4.14
N VAL A 420 -11.89 1.13 4.66
CA VAL A 420 -11.91 0.86 6.10
C VAL A 420 -10.49 0.70 6.66
N LEU A 421 -9.63 -0.08 6.00
CA LEU A 421 -8.23 -0.24 6.40
C LEU A 421 -7.48 1.09 6.41
N SER A 422 -7.63 1.91 5.36
CA SER A 422 -7.02 3.24 5.29
C SER A 422 -7.43 4.14 6.45
N GLN A 423 -8.73 4.16 6.77
CA GLN A 423 -9.28 4.99 7.82
C GLN A 423 -8.80 4.54 9.21
N VAL A 424 -8.79 3.23 9.46
CA VAL A 424 -8.36 2.68 10.76
C VAL A 424 -6.85 2.81 10.96
N LEU A 425 -6.05 2.54 9.93
CA LEU A 425 -4.58 2.57 10.03
C LEU A 425 -3.99 3.97 9.85
N GLY A 426 -4.80 4.96 9.48
CA GLY A 426 -4.33 6.31 9.14
C GLY A 426 -3.36 6.32 7.96
N ILE A 427 -3.50 5.36 7.04
CA ILE A 427 -2.66 5.27 5.84
C ILE A 427 -3.40 5.83 4.63
N ASP A 428 -2.66 6.52 3.77
CA ASP A 428 -3.16 6.97 2.47
C ASP A 428 -3.71 5.77 1.66
N THR A 429 -4.80 5.99 0.93
CA THR A 429 -5.45 4.94 0.14
C THR A 429 -4.53 4.38 -0.95
N ASN A 430 -3.53 5.14 -1.41
CA ASN A 430 -2.55 4.61 -2.35
C ASN A 430 -1.61 3.57 -1.71
N ARG A 431 -1.42 3.64 -0.38
CA ARG A 431 -0.64 2.67 0.40
C ARG A 431 -1.47 1.44 0.75
N ALA A 432 -2.80 1.57 0.84
CA ALA A 432 -3.68 0.43 1.07
C ALA A 432 -3.56 -0.64 -0.03
N TRP A 433 -3.21 -0.26 -1.27
CA TRP A 433 -2.93 -1.23 -2.35
C TRP A 433 -1.81 -2.24 -2.04
N SER A 434 -0.93 -1.93 -1.08
CA SER A 434 0.10 -2.85 -0.59
C SER A 434 -0.45 -3.95 0.34
N ILE A 435 -1.75 -3.92 0.64
CA ILE A 435 -2.43 -4.89 1.49
C ILE A 435 -3.20 -5.87 0.60
N ALA A 436 -2.87 -7.15 0.71
CA ALA A 436 -3.60 -8.20 0.03
C ALA A 436 -5.06 -8.27 0.54
N THR A 437 -5.98 -8.59 -0.35
CA THR A 437 -7.40 -8.81 -0.05
C THR A 437 -7.94 -9.80 -1.06
N ALA A 438 -7.68 -11.08 -0.84
CA ALA A 438 -8.12 -12.16 -1.71
C ALA A 438 -9.65 -12.31 -1.68
N PRO A 439 -10.28 -12.83 -2.75
CA PRO A 439 -11.68 -13.24 -2.71
C PRO A 439 -11.96 -14.15 -1.52
N ALA A 440 -13.15 -14.03 -0.91
CA ALA A 440 -13.56 -14.78 0.28
C ALA A 440 -12.64 -14.65 1.51
N SER A 441 -11.71 -13.68 1.54
CA SER A 441 -10.88 -13.42 2.72
C SER A 441 -11.67 -12.74 3.83
N LEU A 442 -11.29 -13.00 5.08
CA LEU A 442 -11.77 -12.27 6.26
C LEU A 442 -10.74 -11.21 6.67
N THR A 443 -11.23 -10.04 7.12
CA THR A 443 -10.44 -9.00 7.78
C THR A 443 -11.22 -8.50 8.99
N ALA A 444 -10.61 -8.46 10.17
CA ALA A 444 -11.32 -8.13 11.40
C ALA A 444 -10.74 -6.90 12.12
N PHE A 445 -11.63 -6.15 12.74
CA PHE A 445 -11.34 -4.94 13.52
C PHE A 445 -12.06 -4.97 14.86
N GLU A 446 -11.45 -4.36 15.85
CA GLU A 446 -12.00 -4.18 17.18
C GLU A 446 -12.12 -2.69 17.49
N PHE A 447 -13.30 -2.27 17.90
CA PHE A 447 -13.57 -0.91 18.33
C PHE A 447 -13.93 -0.90 19.81
N TYR A 448 -13.28 -0.06 20.58
CA TYR A 448 -13.43 0.04 22.03
C TYR A 448 -14.23 1.30 22.41
N SER A 449 -14.86 1.25 23.58
CA SER A 449 -15.78 2.32 24.04
C SER A 449 -15.09 3.65 24.31
N ASP A 450 -13.76 3.63 24.52
CA ASP A 450 -12.92 4.82 24.70
C ASP A 450 -12.49 5.47 23.36
N GLY A 451 -12.93 4.89 22.23
CA GLY A 451 -12.57 5.33 20.89
C GLY A 451 -11.32 4.66 20.33
N GLY A 452 -10.70 3.72 21.07
CA GLY A 452 -9.63 2.88 20.56
C GLY A 452 -10.10 1.99 19.40
N VAL A 453 -9.20 1.73 18.46
CA VAL A 453 -9.44 0.78 17.36
C VAL A 453 -8.20 -0.05 17.10
N GLN A 454 -8.39 -1.35 16.84
CA GLN A 454 -7.34 -2.28 16.47
C GLN A 454 -7.74 -3.05 15.22
N VAL A 455 -6.76 -3.32 14.36
CA VAL A 455 -6.89 -4.33 13.30
C VAL A 455 -6.45 -5.66 13.89
N ALA A 456 -7.37 -6.61 14.06
CA ALA A 456 -7.08 -7.91 14.65
C ALA A 456 -6.29 -8.79 13.67
N PHE A 457 -6.74 -8.85 12.41
CA PHE A 457 -6.03 -9.51 11.32
C PHE A 457 -6.54 -8.98 9.97
N VAL A 458 -5.76 -9.24 8.92
CA VAL A 458 -6.09 -8.82 7.54
C VAL A 458 -5.88 -9.99 6.59
N ASN A 459 -6.80 -10.15 5.65
CA ASN A 459 -6.68 -11.12 4.55
C ASN A 459 -6.49 -12.58 5.00
N ASP A 460 -7.22 -12.98 6.04
CA ASP A 460 -7.24 -14.38 6.46
C ASP A 460 -7.95 -15.22 5.39
N THR A 461 -7.26 -16.26 4.93
CA THR A 461 -7.68 -17.16 3.85
C THR A 461 -7.46 -18.63 4.20
N HIS A 462 -7.14 -18.96 5.47
CA HIS A 462 -6.82 -20.33 5.86
C HIS A 462 -7.96 -21.31 5.58
N HIS A 463 -9.22 -20.87 5.65
CA HIS A 463 -10.40 -21.67 5.32
C HIS A 463 -10.52 -22.03 3.83
N LEU A 464 -9.69 -21.45 2.97
CA LEU A 464 -9.69 -21.71 1.53
C LEU A 464 -8.62 -22.74 1.11
N HIS A 465 -7.72 -23.15 2.02
CA HIS A 465 -6.59 -24.01 1.66
C HIS A 465 -7.01 -25.43 1.24
N ASP A 466 -8.17 -25.90 1.71
CA ASP A 466 -8.68 -27.25 1.49
C ASP A 466 -9.73 -27.32 0.35
N LEU A 467 -9.93 -26.22 -0.39
CA LEU A 467 -10.92 -26.11 -1.48
C LEU A 467 -10.39 -26.51 -2.86
#